data_AF-A0A7C1WLY0-F1
#
_entry.id   AF-A0A7C1WLY0-F1
#
_cell.length_a   1.000
_cell.length_b   1.000
_cell.length_c   1.000
_cell.angle_alpha   90.00
_cell.angle_beta   90.00
_cell.angle_gamma   90.00
#
_symmetry.space_group_name_H-M   'P 1'
#
loop_
_entity.id
_entity.type
_entity.pdbx_description
1 polymer ?
#
loop_
_entity_poly.entity_id
_entity_poly.type
_entity_poly.pdbx_seq_one_letter_code
_entity_poly.pdbx_strand_id
1 'polypeptide(L)'
;MKLTKTLLALLPAFLFACADDGPTEYPLRIVMLEVEMSRQDLGKALLREDGPEAAMKSIGEIRTWISDPAAERYLERGDILGTSEDFDQHRAELLASLDQIQSSLTAGDMQAARDAYPKVLASCNGCHAIFRPDLPQR
;
A
#
# COMPACT_ATOMS: atom_id res chain seq x y z
N MET A 1 -3.88 68.67 -31.43
CA MET A 1 -4.49 67.34 -31.24
C MET A 1 -4.36 66.96 -29.77
N LYS A 2 -5.47 66.60 -29.12
CA LYS A 2 -5.57 66.03 -27.76
C LYS A 2 -5.17 64.55 -27.80
N LEU A 3 -4.79 64.03 -26.62
CA LEU A 3 -5.18 62.74 -26.00
C LEU A 3 -3.99 62.25 -25.14
N THR A 4 -3.99 62.56 -23.84
CA THR A 4 -4.58 61.79 -22.71
C THR A 4 -3.46 61.17 -21.90
N LYS A 5 -3.14 61.87 -20.81
CA LYS A 5 -2.64 61.24 -19.59
C LYS A 5 -3.78 60.43 -18.96
N THR A 6 -3.36 59.44 -18.17
CA THR A 6 -4.16 58.65 -17.23
C THR A 6 -4.77 57.38 -17.81
N LEU A 7 -4.14 56.22 -17.55
CA LEU A 7 -4.85 55.08 -16.97
C LEU A 7 -3.86 54.12 -16.27
N LEU A 8 -4.30 53.71 -15.07
CA LEU A 8 -4.01 52.50 -14.28
C LEU A 8 -3.30 51.35 -15.04
N ALA A 9 -2.49 50.49 -14.43
CA ALA A 9 -2.68 49.80 -13.14
C ALA A 9 -1.31 49.31 -12.66
N LEU A 10 -0.92 49.62 -11.42
CA LEU A 10 -0.98 48.69 -10.28
C LEU A 10 -0.36 47.32 -10.56
N LEU A 11 0.68 47.07 -9.76
CA LEU A 11 1.49 45.87 -9.61
C LEU A 11 0.73 44.59 -10.00
N PRO A 12 1.40 43.64 -10.70
CA PRO A 12 0.84 42.32 -10.85
C PRO A 12 0.66 41.73 -9.45
N ALA A 13 -0.58 41.73 -8.98
CA ALA A 13 -1.03 40.85 -7.94
C ALA A 13 -0.91 39.44 -8.53
N PHE A 14 0.29 38.86 -8.43
CA PHE A 14 0.44 37.42 -8.29
C PHE A 14 -0.27 37.07 -6.98
N LEU A 15 -1.60 37.05 -7.05
CA LEU A 15 -2.41 36.29 -6.15
C LEU A 15 -1.92 34.87 -6.34
N PHE A 16 -1.15 34.43 -5.34
CA PHE A 16 -0.91 33.05 -5.03
C PHE A 16 -2.14 32.27 -5.48
N ALA A 17 -1.98 31.53 -6.58
CA ALA A 17 -2.70 30.29 -6.68
C ALA A 17 -2.34 29.59 -5.38
N CYS A 18 -3.27 29.58 -4.43
CA CYS A 18 -3.41 28.42 -3.58
C CYS A 18 -3.62 27.30 -4.59
N ALA A 19 -2.52 26.70 -5.05
CA ALA A 19 -2.52 25.30 -5.36
C ALA A 19 -3.06 24.70 -4.08
N ASP A 20 -4.36 24.43 -4.11
CA ASP A 20 -4.98 23.54 -3.19
C ASP A 20 -4.30 22.21 -3.53
N ASP A 21 -3.12 22.03 -2.92
CA ASP A 21 -2.38 20.79 -2.91
C ASP A 21 -3.22 19.86 -2.04
N GLY A 22 -4.37 19.46 -2.58
CA GLY A 22 -5.25 18.47 -1.99
C GLY A 22 -4.36 17.29 -1.59
N PRO A 23 -4.62 16.69 -0.41
CA PRO A 23 -3.74 15.69 0.17
C PRO A 23 -3.40 14.69 -0.90
N THR A 24 -2.11 14.60 -1.23
CA THR A 24 -1.61 13.81 -2.34
C THR A 24 -2.10 12.38 -2.11
N GLU A 25 -3.14 11.94 -2.82
CA GLU A 25 -3.72 10.59 -2.67
C GLU A 25 -2.74 9.51 -3.16
N TYR A 26 -1.70 9.93 -3.88
CA TYR A 26 -0.80 9.08 -4.65
C TYR A 26 0.13 8.13 -3.84
N PRO A 27 0.61 8.44 -2.62
CA PRO A 27 1.46 7.52 -1.84
C PRO A 27 0.82 6.18 -1.45
N LEU A 28 -0.35 6.16 -0.80
CA LEU A 28 -0.97 4.90 -0.33
C LEU A 28 -1.38 3.99 -1.50
N ARG A 29 -1.91 4.56 -2.58
CA ARG A 29 -2.27 3.78 -3.76
C ARG A 29 -1.06 3.08 -4.36
N ILE A 30 0.10 3.75 -4.42
CA ILE A 30 1.35 3.15 -4.90
C ILE A 30 1.77 2.02 -3.95
N VAL A 31 1.82 2.27 -2.64
CA VAL A 31 2.21 1.25 -1.65
C VAL A 31 1.30 0.01 -1.76
N MET A 32 -0.02 0.19 -1.84
CA MET A 32 -0.96 -0.92 -1.95
C MET A 32 -0.81 -1.69 -3.28
N LEU A 33 -0.52 -0.99 -4.39
CA LEU A 33 -0.24 -1.64 -5.68
C LEU A 33 1.04 -2.48 -5.61
N GLU A 34 2.09 -1.97 -4.97
CA GLU A 34 3.36 -2.68 -4.82
C GLU A 34 3.22 -3.91 -3.90
N VAL A 35 2.45 -3.80 -2.80
CA VAL A 35 2.10 -4.95 -1.95
C VAL A 35 1.34 -6.00 -2.76
N GLU A 36 0.34 -5.59 -3.56
CA GLU A 36 -0.46 -6.50 -4.38
C GLU A 36 0.38 -7.21 -5.45
N MET A 37 1.26 -6.48 -6.15
CA MET A 37 2.18 -7.06 -7.12
C MET A 37 3.11 -8.08 -6.46
N SER A 38 3.72 -7.71 -5.33
CA SER A 38 4.61 -8.59 -4.57
C SER A 38 3.89 -9.84 -4.04
N ARG A 39 2.63 -9.71 -3.60
CA ARG A 39 1.78 -10.83 -3.19
C ARG A 39 1.47 -11.76 -4.37
N GLN A 40 1.14 -11.22 -5.54
CA GLN A 40 0.91 -12.04 -6.74
C GLN A 40 2.18 -12.81 -7.13
N ASP A 41 3.34 -12.18 -7.06
CA ASP A 41 4.62 -12.82 -7.37
C ASP A 41 5.00 -13.88 -6.33
N LEU A 42 4.72 -13.65 -5.04
CA LEU A 42 4.82 -14.68 -4.01
C LEU A 42 3.95 -15.90 -4.33
N GLY A 43 2.69 -15.67 -4.72
CA GLY A 43 1.77 -16.73 -5.14
C GLY A 43 2.30 -17.51 -6.34
N LYS A 44 2.85 -16.84 -7.35
CA LYS A 44 3.48 -17.50 -8.50
C LYS A 44 4.68 -18.34 -8.06
N ALA A 45 5.57 -17.79 -7.24
CA ALA A 45 6.77 -18.48 -6.77
C ALA A 45 6.43 -19.75 -5.96
N LEU A 46 5.42 -19.67 -5.09
CA LEU A 46 4.97 -20.81 -4.30
C LEU A 46 4.21 -21.85 -5.13
N LEU A 47 3.31 -21.44 -6.02
CA LEU A 47 2.40 -22.35 -6.75
C LEU A 47 2.96 -22.88 -8.07
N ARG A 48 3.87 -22.15 -8.73
CA ARG A 48 4.44 -22.49 -10.04
C ARG A 48 5.90 -22.92 -9.98
N GLU A 49 6.46 -23.01 -8.77
CA GLU A 49 7.81 -23.51 -8.51
C GLU A 49 8.94 -22.64 -9.11
N ASP A 50 8.73 -21.33 -9.24
CA ASP A 50 9.84 -20.39 -9.57
C ASP A 50 10.97 -20.44 -8.51
N GLY A 51 10.70 -21.07 -7.36
CA GLY A 51 11.68 -21.52 -6.40
C GLY A 51 11.62 -20.75 -5.08
N PRO A 52 12.30 -21.26 -4.04
CA PRO A 52 12.32 -20.62 -2.72
C PRO A 52 12.95 -19.22 -2.76
N GLU A 53 13.92 -18.97 -3.63
CA GLU A 53 14.57 -17.66 -3.76
C GLU A 53 13.62 -16.57 -4.25
N ALA A 54 12.78 -16.87 -5.26
CA ALA A 54 11.77 -15.96 -5.77
C ALA A 54 10.72 -15.65 -4.69
N ALA A 55 10.27 -16.66 -3.95
CA ALA A 55 9.33 -16.47 -2.85
C ALA A 55 9.94 -15.61 -1.72
N MET A 56 11.21 -15.85 -1.35
CA MET A 56 11.94 -15.05 -0.36
C MET A 56 12.09 -13.57 -0.78
N LYS A 57 12.37 -13.32 -2.07
CA LYS A 57 12.41 -11.96 -2.62
C LYS A 57 11.06 -11.26 -2.45
N SER A 58 9.97 -11.89 -2.85
CA SER A 58 8.63 -11.32 -2.73
C SER A 58 8.21 -11.09 -1.27
N ILE A 59 8.61 -11.97 -0.33
CA ILE A 59 8.40 -11.73 1.12
C ILE A 59 9.11 -10.45 1.57
N GLY A 60 10.36 -10.24 1.16
CA GLY A 60 11.12 -9.03 1.47
C GLY A 60 10.50 -7.76 0.90
N GLU A 61 9.98 -7.82 -0.33
CA GLU A 61 9.27 -6.71 -0.97
C GLU A 61 7.98 -6.35 -0.22
N ILE A 62 7.14 -7.34 0.13
CA ILE A 62 5.93 -7.12 0.92
C ILE A 62 6.29 -6.45 2.26
N ARG A 63 7.28 -6.99 2.99
CA ARG A 63 7.73 -6.43 4.29
C ARG A 63 8.17 -4.97 4.17
N THR A 64 8.88 -4.63 3.09
CA THR A 64 9.34 -3.27 2.84
C THR A 64 8.16 -2.31 2.71
N TRP A 65 7.16 -2.68 1.90
CA TRP A 65 6.03 -1.81 1.61
C TRP A 65 5.04 -1.67 2.78
N ILE A 66 4.79 -2.74 3.54
CA ILE A 66 3.87 -2.67 4.70
C ILE A 66 4.48 -1.98 5.92
N SER A 67 5.79 -1.75 5.91
CA SER A 67 6.49 -0.97 6.94
C SER A 67 6.51 0.52 6.62
N ASP A 68 6.02 0.95 5.45
CA ASP A 68 5.92 2.37 5.10
C ASP A 68 4.82 3.06 5.94
N PRO A 69 5.11 4.19 6.62
CA PRO A 69 4.12 4.94 7.40
C PRO A 69 3.03 5.61 6.53
N ALA A 70 3.01 5.39 5.21
CA ALA A 70 1.95 5.87 4.34
C ALA A 70 0.57 5.42 4.82
N ALA A 71 0.36 4.15 5.18
CA ALA A 71 -0.99 3.70 5.58
C ALA A 71 -1.47 4.34 6.90
N GLU A 72 -0.60 4.46 7.90
CA GLU A 72 -0.90 5.12 9.17
C GLU A 72 -1.29 6.60 8.96
N ARG A 73 -0.58 7.32 8.08
CA ARG A 73 -0.90 8.71 7.74
C ARG A 73 -2.28 8.88 7.12
N TYR A 74 -2.79 7.90 6.38
CA TYR A 74 -4.11 7.98 5.74
C TYR A 74 -5.25 7.66 6.73
N LEU A 75 -4.99 6.82 7.73
CA LEU A 75 -5.89 6.61 8.86
C LEU A 75 -6.09 7.90 9.65
N GLU A 76 -4.99 8.59 9.95
CA GLU A 76 -5.02 9.87 10.68
C GLU A 76 -5.80 10.96 9.94
N ARG A 77 -5.80 10.94 8.60
CA ARG A 77 -6.57 11.86 7.75
C ARG A 77 -8.04 11.47 7.57
N GLY A 78 -8.42 10.24 7.94
CA GLY A 78 -9.77 9.71 7.73
C GLY A 78 -10.06 9.32 6.28
N ASP A 79 -9.03 9.13 5.45
CA ASP A 79 -9.16 8.79 4.03
C ASP A 79 -9.60 7.32 3.84
N ILE A 80 -9.44 6.49 4.87
CA ILE A 80 -9.84 5.08 4.91
C ILE A 80 -10.60 4.79 6.22
N LEU A 81 -11.55 3.85 6.17
CA LEU A 81 -12.40 3.49 7.31
C LEU A 81 -11.67 2.58 8.31
N GLY A 82 -12.09 2.52 9.58
CA GLY A 82 -11.53 1.61 10.58
C GLY A 82 -10.69 2.32 11.64
N THR A 83 -9.90 1.56 12.40
CA THR A 83 -9.02 2.09 13.46
C THR A 83 -7.55 1.75 13.20
N SER A 84 -6.63 2.49 13.84
CA SER A 84 -5.20 2.14 13.83
C SER A 84 -4.94 0.76 14.46
N GLU A 85 -5.74 0.37 15.46
CA GLU A 85 -5.64 -0.94 16.10
C GLU A 85 -6.00 -2.09 15.12
N ASP A 86 -7.09 -1.94 14.37
CA ASP A 86 -7.48 -2.92 13.34
C ASP A 86 -6.41 -3.04 12.24
N PHE A 87 -5.80 -1.91 11.86
CA PHE A 87 -4.73 -1.89 10.86
C PHE A 87 -3.49 -2.61 11.38
N ASP A 88 -3.07 -2.31 12.60
CA ASP A 88 -1.93 -2.93 13.26
C ASP A 88 -2.13 -4.44 13.46
N GLN A 89 -3.34 -4.86 13.82
CA GLN A 89 -3.70 -6.27 13.95
C GLN A 89 -3.51 -6.99 12.61
N HIS A 90 -4.11 -6.48 11.52
CA HIS A 90 -3.98 -7.14 10.22
C HIS A 90 -2.55 -7.10 9.68
N ARG A 91 -1.80 -6.02 9.93
CA ARG A 91 -0.36 -5.96 9.63
C ARG A 91 0.41 -7.06 10.36
N ALA A 92 0.13 -7.27 11.65
CA ALA A 92 0.77 -8.31 12.45
C ALA A 92 0.41 -9.72 11.95
N GLU A 93 -0.86 -9.98 11.61
CA GLU A 93 -1.30 -11.25 11.02
C GLU A 93 -0.61 -11.54 9.68
N LEU A 94 -0.48 -10.52 8.82
CA LEU A 94 0.25 -10.62 7.55
C LEU A 94 1.71 -10.99 7.81
N LEU A 95 2.40 -10.25 8.69
CA LEU A 95 3.80 -10.50 9.04
C LEU A 95 3.99 -11.93 9.58
N ALA A 96 3.13 -12.38 10.49
CA ALA A 96 3.19 -13.73 11.04
C ALA A 96 3.02 -14.82 9.95
N SER A 97 2.13 -14.61 9.00
CA SER A 97 1.95 -15.54 7.88
C SER A 97 3.17 -15.57 6.94
N LEU A 98 3.80 -14.42 6.69
CA LEU A 98 5.04 -14.33 5.92
C LEU A 98 6.22 -15.02 6.64
N ASP A 99 6.33 -14.86 7.96
CA ASP A 99 7.32 -15.56 8.79
C ASP A 99 7.15 -17.08 8.72
N GLN A 100 5.92 -17.58 8.74
CA GLN A 100 5.64 -19.01 8.59
C GLN A 100 6.11 -19.53 7.22
N ILE A 101 5.84 -18.79 6.13
CA ILE A 101 6.31 -19.15 4.79
C ILE A 101 7.85 -19.15 4.76
N GLN A 102 8.49 -18.08 5.20
CA GLN A 102 9.94 -17.94 5.22
C GLN A 102 10.63 -19.05 6.03
N SER A 103 10.08 -19.40 7.20
CA SER A 103 10.59 -20.50 8.02
C SER A 103 10.50 -21.84 7.28
N SER A 104 9.40 -22.07 6.57
CA SER A 104 9.18 -23.31 5.80
C SER A 104 10.16 -23.39 4.62
N LEU A 105 10.36 -22.28 3.88
CA LEU A 105 11.33 -22.18 2.80
C LEU A 105 12.76 -22.44 3.29
N THR A 106 13.13 -21.89 4.44
CA THR A 106 14.46 -22.10 5.06
C THR A 106 14.68 -23.55 5.47
N ALA A 107 13.63 -24.25 5.90
CA ALA A 107 13.65 -25.67 6.21
C ALA A 107 13.63 -26.57 4.96
N GLY A 108 13.52 -26.01 3.75
CA GLY A 108 13.36 -26.74 2.50
C GLY A 108 11.96 -27.37 2.32
N ASP A 109 10.99 -26.99 3.14
CA ASP A 109 9.61 -27.48 3.08
C ASP A 109 8.74 -26.56 2.22
N MET A 110 8.84 -26.75 0.90
CA MET A 110 8.02 -26.02 -0.06
C MET A 110 6.52 -26.28 0.10
N GLN A 111 6.12 -27.46 0.57
CA GLN A 111 4.69 -27.78 0.74
C GLN A 111 4.11 -27.02 1.93
N ALA A 112 4.80 -27.00 3.08
CA ALA A 112 4.38 -26.19 4.22
C ALA A 112 4.35 -24.69 3.89
N ALA A 113 5.28 -24.21 3.06
CA ALA A 113 5.26 -22.83 2.56
C ALA A 113 3.99 -22.54 1.73
N ARG A 114 3.57 -23.44 0.85
CA ARG A 114 2.32 -23.31 0.08
C ARG A 114 1.09 -23.35 0.97
N ASP A 115 1.05 -24.26 1.94
CA ASP A 115 -0.07 -24.42 2.85
C ASP A 115 -0.25 -23.20 3.78
N ALA A 116 0.81 -22.42 3.99
CA ALA A 116 0.75 -21.15 4.72
C ALA A 116 0.26 -19.97 3.85
N TYR A 117 0.37 -20.04 2.52
CA TYR A 117 -0.01 -18.93 1.62
C TYR A 117 -1.48 -18.48 1.73
N PRO A 118 -2.49 -19.36 1.91
CA PRO A 118 -3.86 -18.92 2.15
C PRO A 118 -4.02 -17.96 3.34
N LYS A 119 -3.13 -18.01 4.35
CA LYS A 119 -3.16 -17.09 5.49
C LYS A 119 -2.76 -15.66 5.10
N VAL A 120 -1.83 -15.52 4.16
CA VAL A 120 -1.49 -14.21 3.56
C VAL A 120 -2.72 -13.62 2.88
N LEU A 121 -3.42 -14.42 2.05
CA LEU A 121 -4.63 -13.97 1.35
C LEU A 121 -5.74 -13.56 2.33
N ALA A 122 -5.95 -14.35 3.40
CA ALA A 122 -6.94 -14.06 4.41
C ALA A 122 -6.67 -12.72 5.13
N SER A 123 -5.41 -12.43 5.46
CA SER A 123 -5.03 -11.16 6.09
C SER A 123 -5.24 -9.96 5.15
N CYS A 124 -4.82 -10.07 3.88
CA CYS A 124 -5.07 -9.03 2.88
C CYS A 124 -6.56 -8.74 2.71
N ASN A 125 -7.38 -9.80 2.60
CA ASN A 125 -8.83 -9.67 2.44
C ASN A 125 -9.52 -9.12 3.70
N GLY A 126 -9.05 -9.49 4.90
CA GLY A 126 -9.54 -8.93 6.16
C GLY A 126 -9.31 -7.42 6.23
N CYS A 127 -8.08 -6.98 5.93
CA CYS A 127 -7.73 -5.57 5.85
C CYS A 127 -8.61 -4.84 4.81
N HIS A 128 -8.74 -5.38 3.59
CA HIS A 128 -9.59 -4.75 2.57
C HIS A 128 -11.07 -4.67 2.95
N ALA A 129 -11.61 -5.65 3.66
CA ALA A 129 -13.01 -5.63 4.09
C ALA A 129 -13.31 -4.48 5.06
N ILE A 130 -12.35 -4.10 5.91
CA ILE A 130 -12.49 -3.00 6.87
C ILE A 130 -12.19 -1.66 6.21
N PHE A 131 -11.02 -1.55 5.57
CA PHE A 131 -10.47 -0.28 5.12
C PHE A 131 -10.94 0.12 3.71
N ARG A 132 -11.40 -0.84 2.89
CA ARG A 132 -11.82 -0.67 1.48
C ARG A 132 -13.06 -1.50 1.12
N PRO A 133 -14.19 -1.35 1.85
CA PRO A 133 -15.40 -2.14 1.59
C PRO A 133 -16.04 -1.83 0.22
N ASP A 134 -15.63 -0.74 -0.42
CA ASP A 134 -16.05 -0.30 -1.75
C ASP A 134 -15.44 -1.12 -2.90
N LEU A 135 -14.36 -1.86 -2.64
CA LEU A 135 -13.68 -2.66 -3.66
C LEU A 135 -14.27 -4.07 -3.80
N PRO A 136 -14.30 -4.65 -5.01
CA PRO A 136 -14.66 -6.06 -5.20
C PRO A 136 -13.70 -6.97 -4.42
N GLN A 137 -14.25 -7.76 -3.49
CA GLN A 137 -13.51 -8.74 -2.71
C GLN A 137 -13.16 -9.95 -3.61
N ARG A 138 -11.91 -10.41 -3.60
CA ARG A 138 -11.38 -11.47 -4.47
C ARG A 138 -10.84 -12.66 -3.70
#